data_AF-B3VSD8-F1
#
_entry.id   AF-B3VSD8-F1
#
_cell.length_a   1.000
_cell.length_b   1.000
_cell.length_c   1.000
_cell.angle_alpha   90.00
_cell.angle_beta   90.00
_cell.angle_gamma   90.00
#
_symmetry.space_group_name_H-M   'P 1'
#
loop_
_entity.id
_entity.type
_entity.pdbx_description
1 polymer ?
#
loop_
_entity_poly.entity_id
_entity_poly.type
_entity_poly.pdbx_seq_one_letter_code
_entity_poly.pdbx_strand_id
1 'polypeptide(L)'
;SEENIAYRFGLFYGPFFAIWLFAAVLVGLTSRYTYSVIRNSVSDNKDKHMTYQFKLINYIIVFLLCWVFAIVNRILNGLGYYPTAPNILHTYFSVSHGFFASVTFIYN
;
A
#
# COMPACT_ATOMS: atom_id res chain seq x y z
N SER A 1 -28.14 15.58 -0.57
CA SER A 1 -28.18 15.25 0.87
C SER A 1 -26.76 14.96 1.34
N GLU A 2 -26.28 15.70 2.33
CA GLU A 2 -24.95 15.51 2.96
C GLU A 2 -24.81 14.09 3.57
N GLU A 3 -25.93 13.50 3.96
CA GLU A 3 -26.03 12.14 4.49
C GLU A 3 -25.49 11.05 3.55
N ASN A 4 -25.69 11.20 2.23
CA ASN A 4 -25.14 10.27 1.23
C ASN A 4 -23.61 10.36 1.10
N ILE A 5 -23.02 11.52 1.43
CA ILE A 5 -21.57 11.72 1.40
C ILE A 5 -20.95 11.04 2.62
N ALA A 6 -21.54 11.25 3.81
CA ALA A 6 -21.10 10.59 5.04
C ALA A 6 -21.23 9.06 4.98
N TYR A 7 -22.31 8.54 4.40
CA TYR A 7 -22.53 7.10 4.25
C TYR A 7 -21.50 6.46 3.29
N ARG A 8 -21.19 7.13 2.17
CA ARG A 8 -20.11 6.72 1.26
C ARG A 8 -18.75 6.76 1.94
N PHE A 9 -18.52 7.75 2.80
CA PHE A 9 -17.28 7.90 3.55
C PHE A 9 -17.06 6.75 4.54
N GLY A 10 -18.08 6.44 5.35
CA GLY A 10 -18.01 5.36 6.33
C GLY A 10 -17.89 3.98 5.68
N LEU A 11 -18.64 3.72 4.60
CA LEU A 11 -18.72 2.38 4.02
C LEU A 11 -17.54 2.03 3.10
N PHE A 12 -16.96 3.02 2.41
CA PHE A 12 -15.88 2.79 1.46
C PHE A 12 -14.53 3.35 1.90
N TYR A 13 -14.47 4.49 2.59
CA TYR A 13 -13.18 5.11 2.93
C TYR A 13 -12.64 4.64 4.28
N GLY A 14 -13.51 4.38 5.26
CA GLY A 14 -13.13 3.82 6.56
C GLY A 14 -12.40 2.47 6.45
N PRO A 15 -13.03 1.43 5.85
CA PRO A 15 -12.39 0.12 5.66
C PRO A 15 -11.11 0.19 4.84
N PHE A 16 -11.07 1.08 3.84
CA PHE A 16 -9.91 1.25 2.98
C PHE A 16 -8.71 1.86 3.71
N PHE A 17 -8.97 2.84 4.59
CA PHE A 17 -7.94 3.39 5.47
C PHE A 17 -7.43 2.34 6.46
N ALA A 18 -8.32 1.51 7.01
CA ALA A 18 -7.93 0.40 7.88
C ALA A 18 -7.00 -0.58 7.15
N ILE A 19 -7.33 -0.98 5.92
CA ILE A 19 -6.48 -1.86 5.09
C ILE A 19 -5.09 -1.23 4.88
N TRP A 20 -5.04 0.06 4.53
CA TRP A 20 -3.76 0.76 4.35
C TRP A 20 -2.92 0.77 5.63
N LEU A 21 -3.55 1.01 6.79
CA LEU A 21 -2.87 1.04 8.09
C LEU A 21 -2.39 -0.35 8.51
N PHE A 22 -3.21 -1.39 8.34
CA PHE A 22 -2.80 -2.78 8.58
C PHE A 22 -1.65 -3.20 7.66
N ALA A 23 -1.67 -2.81 6.38
CA ALA A 23 -0.57 -3.07 5.46
C ALA A 23 0.74 -2.41 5.94
N ALA A 24 0.69 -1.17 6.42
CA ALA A 24 1.86 -0.49 6.98
C ALA A 24 2.43 -1.21 8.21
N VAL A 25 1.56 -1.64 9.13
CA VAL A 25 1.99 -2.41 10.32
C VAL A 25 2.62 -3.74 9.93
N LEU A 26 2.01 -4.47 8.99
CA LEU A 26 2.52 -5.76 8.51
C LEU A 26 3.90 -5.61 7.87
N VAL A 27 4.17 -4.54 7.13
CA VAL A 27 5.51 -4.26 6.60
C VAL A 27 6.52 -4.04 7.70
N GLY A 28 6.16 -3.26 8.72
CA GLY A 28 7.05 -3.01 9.85
C GLY A 28 7.44 -4.31 10.57
N LEU A 29 6.45 -5.17 10.83
CA LEU A 29 6.67 -6.49 11.43
C LEU A 29 7.50 -7.41 10.54
N THR A 30 7.19 -7.45 9.23
CA THR A 30 7.89 -8.27 8.24
C THR A 30 9.35 -7.83 8.11
N SER A 31 9.60 -6.52 7.99
CA SER A 31 10.95 -5.95 7.93
C SER A 31 11.76 -6.26 9.19
N ARG A 32 11.14 -6.15 10.37
CA ARG A 32 11.78 -6.52 11.65
C ARG A 32 12.10 -8.01 11.71
N TYR A 33 11.19 -8.86 11.24
CA TYR A 33 11.41 -10.30 11.15
C TYR A 33 12.55 -10.64 10.18
N THR A 34 12.54 -10.08 8.97
CA THR A 34 13.60 -10.23 7.98
C THR A 34 14.96 -9.82 8.56
N TYR A 35 15.04 -8.66 9.24
CA TYR A 35 16.27 -8.20 9.89
C TYR A 35 16.78 -9.18 10.96
N SER A 36 15.88 -9.70 11.82
CA SER A 36 16.22 -10.69 12.85
C SER A 36 16.72 -12.01 12.25
N VAL A 37 16.06 -12.50 11.20
CA VAL A 37 16.46 -13.72 10.50
C VAL A 37 17.81 -13.52 9.83
N ILE A 38 18.06 -12.42 9.12
CA ILE A 38 19.34 -12.14 8.46
C ILE A 38 20.51 -12.17 9.45
N ARG A 39 20.32 -11.56 10.63
CA ARG A 39 21.29 -11.54 11.72
C ARG A 39 21.60 -12.92 12.30
N ASN A 40 20.60 -13.80 12.40
CA ASN A 40 20.71 -15.06 13.15
C ASN A 40 20.85 -16.32 12.27
N SER A 41 20.80 -16.20 10.94
CA SER A 41 20.76 -17.37 10.03
C SER A 41 22.08 -17.63 9.28
N VAL A 42 22.50 -18.90 9.26
CA VAL A 42 23.76 -19.43 8.66
C VAL A 42 23.46 -20.46 7.54
N SER A 43 22.25 -20.49 6.98
CA SER A 43 21.77 -21.57 6.08
C SER A 43 21.76 -21.21 4.59
N ASP A 44 22.09 -22.17 3.70
CA ASP A 44 22.07 -22.04 2.22
C ASP A 44 20.71 -21.69 1.59
N ASN A 45 19.58 -21.92 2.29
CA ASN A 45 18.25 -21.53 1.79
C ASN A 45 17.87 -20.08 2.13
N LYS A 46 18.75 -19.36 2.84
CA LYS A 46 18.55 -17.97 3.28
C LYS A 46 18.39 -17.01 2.11
N ASP A 47 19.19 -17.15 1.06
CA ASP A 47 19.21 -16.18 -0.05
C ASP A 47 17.91 -16.17 -0.85
N LYS A 48 17.30 -17.34 -1.07
CA LYS A 48 15.97 -17.43 -1.69
C LYS A 48 14.91 -16.78 -0.81
N HIS A 49 14.85 -17.14 0.47
CA HIS A 49 13.87 -16.54 1.39
C HIS A 49 14.04 -15.03 1.56
N MET A 50 15.28 -14.54 1.62
CA MET A 50 15.58 -13.11 1.67
C MET A 50 15.10 -12.39 0.41
N THR A 51 15.33 -12.97 -0.77
CA THR A 51 14.90 -12.37 -2.04
C THR A 51 13.39 -12.18 -2.10
N TYR A 52 12.61 -13.20 -1.72
CA TYR A 52 11.15 -13.09 -1.68
C TYR A 52 10.66 -12.07 -0.65
N GLN A 53 11.24 -12.07 0.55
CA GLN A 53 10.89 -11.12 1.61
C GLN A 53 11.22 -9.67 1.20
N PHE A 54 12.35 -9.46 0.52
CA PHE A 54 12.75 -8.16 0.00
C PHE A 54 11.83 -7.68 -1.12
N LYS A 55 11.46 -8.56 -2.07
CA LYS A 55 10.46 -8.25 -3.10
C LYS A 55 9.12 -7.85 -2.47
N LEU A 56 8.66 -8.59 -1.45
CA LEU A 56 7.42 -8.30 -0.74
C LEU A 56 7.46 -6.95 -0.01
N ILE A 57 8.53 -6.65 0.72
CA ILE A 57 8.69 -5.37 1.43
C ILE A 57 8.71 -4.21 0.43
N ASN A 58 9.48 -4.33 -0.66
CA ASN A 58 9.55 -3.30 -1.69
C ASN A 58 8.19 -3.05 -2.34
N TYR A 59 7.46 -4.13 -2.65
CA TYR A 59 6.10 -4.05 -3.15
C TYR A 59 5.17 -3.27 -2.21
N ILE A 60 5.16 -3.60 -0.91
CA ILE A 60 4.24 -2.93 0.01
C ILE A 60 4.64 -1.48 0.26
N ILE A 61 5.93 -1.12 0.22
CA ILE A 61 6.38 0.28 0.26
C ILE A 61 5.81 1.07 -0.93
N VAL A 62 5.92 0.52 -2.15
CA VAL A 62 5.36 1.13 -3.36
C VAL A 62 3.84 1.24 -3.27
N PHE A 63 3.16 0.21 -2.75
CA PHE A 63 1.72 0.25 -2.46
C PHE A 63 1.37 1.41 -1.53
N LEU A 64 2.07 1.55 -0.40
CA LEU A 64 1.81 2.61 0.58
C LEU A 64 1.96 4.00 -0.05
N LEU A 65 3.04 4.24 -0.82
CA LEU A 65 3.29 5.51 -1.50
C LEU A 65 2.22 5.84 -2.54
N CYS A 66 1.87 4.87 -3.40
CA CYS A 66 0.85 5.06 -4.42
C CYS A 66 -0.53 5.36 -3.80
N TRP A 67 -0.80 4.81 -2.63
CA TRP A 67 -2.10 4.92 -1.97
C TRP A 67 -2.27 6.15 -1.08
N VAL A 68 -1.19 6.89 -0.74
CA VAL A 68 -1.32 8.19 -0.05
C VAL A 68 -2.21 9.15 -0.85
N PHE A 69 -2.04 9.20 -2.18
CA PHE A 69 -2.84 10.05 -3.05
C PHE A 69 -4.31 9.62 -3.10
N ALA A 70 -4.60 8.33 -2.97
CA ALA A 70 -5.96 7.82 -2.85
C ALA A 70 -6.64 8.33 -1.57
N ILE A 71 -5.92 8.28 -0.45
CA ILE A 71 -6.41 8.73 0.85
C ILE A 71 -6.63 10.25 0.83
N VAL A 72 -5.64 11.03 0.37
CA VAL A 72 -5.74 12.49 0.28
C VAL A 72 -6.90 12.92 -0.61
N ASN A 73 -7.05 12.32 -1.80
CA ASN A 73 -8.16 12.60 -2.71
C ASN A 73 -9.53 12.32 -2.05
N ARG A 74 -9.64 11.27 -1.25
CA ARG A 74 -10.90 10.89 -0.57
C ARG A 74 -11.23 11.76 0.64
N ILE A 75 -10.22 12.19 1.39
CA ILE A 75 -10.40 13.19 2.46
C ILE A 75 -10.91 14.50 1.85
N LEU A 76 -10.28 14.98 0.77
CA LEU A 76 -10.68 16.22 0.09
C LEU A 76 -12.11 16.11 -0.48
N ASN A 77 -12.44 14.99 -1.14
CA ASN A 77 -13.80 14.71 -1.61
C ASN A 77 -14.82 14.64 -0.47
N GLY A 78 -14.43 14.10 0.70
CA GLY A 78 -15.27 14.06 1.90
C GLY A 78 -15.53 15.44 2.51
N LEU A 79 -14.60 16.39 2.32
CA LEU A 79 -14.74 17.79 2.71
C LEU A 79 -15.47 18.64 1.65
N GLY A 80 -15.98 18.03 0.58
CA GLY A 80 -16.69 18.73 -0.50
C GLY A 80 -15.79 19.42 -1.53
N TYR A 81 -14.48 19.21 -1.47
CA TYR A 81 -13.52 19.70 -2.46
C TYR A 81 -13.24 18.62 -3.50
N TYR A 82 -13.37 18.95 -4.79
CA TYR A 82 -13.08 18.05 -5.91
C TYR A 82 -11.82 18.46 -6.71
N PRO A 83 -10.63 18.48 -6.09
CA PRO A 83 -9.42 18.95 -6.75
C PRO A 83 -8.97 17.97 -7.84
N THR A 84 -8.77 18.49 -9.05
CA THR A 84 -8.39 17.72 -10.24
C THR A 84 -7.02 17.03 -10.11
N ALA A 85 -6.03 17.72 -9.53
CA ALA A 85 -4.66 17.22 -9.39
C ALA A 85 -4.53 15.90 -8.60
N PRO A 86 -5.02 15.79 -7.35
CA PRO A 86 -4.96 14.53 -6.60
C PRO A 86 -5.82 13.42 -7.21
N ASN A 87 -6.85 13.76 -7.99
CA ASN A 87 -7.68 12.75 -8.67
C ASN A 87 -6.93 12.12 -9.86
N ILE A 88 -6.21 12.92 -10.63
CA ILE A 88 -5.32 12.44 -11.70
C ILE A 88 -4.17 11.63 -11.09
N LEU A 89 -3.52 12.15 -10.05
CA LEU A 89 -2.42 11.45 -9.37
C LEU A 89 -2.88 10.12 -8.79
N HIS A 90 -4.02 10.08 -8.11
CA HIS A 90 -4.61 8.83 -7.61
C HIS A 90 -4.82 7.81 -8.73
N THR A 91 -5.38 8.24 -9.87
CA THR A 91 -5.64 7.35 -11.01
C THR A 91 -4.33 6.81 -11.59
N TYR A 92 -3.37 7.70 -11.82
CA TYR A 92 -2.04 7.34 -12.34
C TYR A 92 -1.34 6.34 -11.42
N PHE A 93 -1.21 6.65 -10.12
CA PHE A 93 -0.53 5.79 -9.15
C PHE A 93 -1.27 4.47 -8.90
N SER A 94 -2.59 4.43 -9.03
CA SER A 94 -3.35 3.17 -8.93
C SER A 94 -3.04 2.23 -10.09
N VAL A 95 -2.92 2.76 -11.31
CA VAL A 95 -2.56 1.96 -12.50
C VAL A 95 -1.09 1.55 -12.44
N SER A 96 -0.18 2.48 -12.10
CA SER A 96 1.24 2.20 -11.93
C SER A 96 1.51 1.15 -10.86
N HIS A 97 0.76 1.18 -9.75
CA HIS A 97 0.82 0.15 -8.72
C HIS A 97 0.46 -1.25 -9.26
N GLY A 98 -0.63 -1.36 -10.03
CA GLY A 98 -1.03 -2.63 -10.64
C GLY A 98 0.03 -3.17 -11.60
N PHE A 99 0.68 -2.29 -12.38
CA PHE A 99 1.79 -2.67 -13.24
C PHE A 99 3.02 -3.15 -12.43
N PHE A 100 3.40 -2.41 -11.38
CA PHE A 100 4.51 -2.78 -10.51
C PHE A 100 4.29 -4.10 -9.77
N ALA A 101 3.05 -4.37 -9.34
CA ALA A 101 2.66 -5.65 -8.74
C ALA A 101 2.93 -6.81 -9.71
N SER A 102 2.46 -6.68 -10.95
CA SER A 102 2.67 -7.67 -12.00
C SER A 102 4.17 -7.91 -12.26
N VAL A 103 4.97 -6.86 -12.39
CA VAL A 103 6.42 -7.02 -12.58
C VAL A 103 7.07 -7.72 -11.38
N THR A 104 6.74 -7.33 -10.16
CA THR A 104 7.41 -7.84 -8.95
C THR A 104 7.08 -9.31 -8.66
N PHE A 105 5.88 -9.77 -9.00
CA PHE A 105 5.42 -11.14 -8.71
C PHE A 105 5.42 -12.10 -9.90
N ILE A 106 5.31 -11.62 -11.14
CA ILE A 106 5.29 -12.47 -12.35
C ILE A 106 6.71 -12.61 -12.94
N TYR A 107 7.53 -11.55 -12.94
CA TYR A 107 8.95 -11.67 -13.31
C TYR A 107 9.75 -12.13 -12.08
N ASN A 108 9.85 -13.45 -11.91
CA ASN A 108 10.67 -14.09 -10.88
C ASN A 108 11.76 -14.95 -11.51
#